data_AF-A0A556R3T5-F1
#
_entry.id   AF-A0A556R3T5-F1
#
_cell.length_a   1.000
_cell.length_b   1.000
_cell.length_c   1.000
_cell.angle_alpha   90.00
_cell.angle_beta   90.00
_cell.angle_gamma   90.00
#
_symmetry.space_group_name_H-M   'P 1'
#
loop_
_entity.id
_entity.type
_entity.pdbx_description
1 polymer ?
#
loop_
_entity_poly.entity_id
_entity_poly.type
_entity_poly.pdbx_seq_one_letter_code
_entity_poly.pdbx_strand_id
1 'polypeptide(L)'
;MEPISATPSRVVMPSGVHFTRFAAGSYFVLAAGSDGNTYSWGYNDCGQLGRTTSGKSDYLPTKMDAPTGITLTQPKAGRNHSLAIGSDGNTYSWGSNDQGILGRDISGNQDSHPGKVIFPGVGIPKLVQFGNTSGIYPTDNNDGTWKVTTPPYTPGPVTVTINWTLNGVKQLPDTSNTYLYTSISVLPRAGGAGIFLPLAVGLLIITATMAARRLRKAKSLNQ
;
A
#
# COMPACT_ATOMS: atom_id res chain seq x y z
N MET A 1 13.30 -4.74 -44.95
CA MET A 1 12.98 -5.27 -43.60
C MET A 1 14.22 -5.99 -43.12
N GLU A 2 14.83 -5.54 -42.02
CA GLU A 2 15.87 -6.29 -41.33
C GLU A 2 15.32 -7.67 -40.91
N PRO A 3 16.10 -8.75 -41.02
CA PRO A 3 15.65 -10.07 -40.59
C PRO A 3 15.38 -10.08 -39.09
N ILE A 4 14.24 -10.65 -38.70
CA ILE A 4 13.96 -10.99 -37.30
C ILE A 4 15.06 -11.93 -36.79
N SER A 5 15.90 -11.45 -35.87
CA SER A 5 16.90 -12.30 -35.22
C SER A 5 16.23 -13.16 -34.16
N ALA A 6 16.25 -14.48 -34.34
CA ALA A 6 15.77 -15.44 -33.35
C ALA A 6 16.80 -15.75 -32.26
N THR A 7 17.97 -15.11 -32.29
CA THR A 7 19.04 -15.30 -31.31
C THR A 7 19.00 -14.20 -30.26
N PRO A 8 19.10 -14.53 -28.96
CA PRO A 8 19.18 -13.53 -27.91
C PRO A 8 20.36 -12.58 -28.15
N SER A 9 20.07 -11.29 -28.23
CA SER A 9 21.07 -10.24 -28.36
C SER A 9 21.15 -9.42 -27.07
N ARG A 10 22.36 -8.91 -26.79
CA ARG A 10 22.57 -8.05 -25.63
C ARG A 10 21.92 -6.70 -25.88
N VAL A 11 21.07 -6.26 -24.96
CA VAL A 11 20.52 -4.89 -24.95
C VAL A 11 21.66 -3.88 -24.72
N VAL A 12 21.65 -2.79 -25.50
CA VAL A 12 22.57 -1.67 -25.31
C VAL A 12 22.19 -0.95 -24.02
N MET A 13 23.02 -1.10 -22.98
CA MET A 13 22.80 -0.46 -21.68
C MET A 13 23.40 0.95 -21.65
N PRO A 14 22.83 1.87 -20.84
CA PRO A 14 23.53 3.09 -20.44
C PRO A 14 24.90 2.77 -19.84
N SER A 15 25.90 3.62 -20.11
CA SER A 15 27.27 3.39 -19.65
C SER A 15 27.35 3.27 -18.12
N GLY A 16 28.00 2.20 -17.63
CA GLY A 16 28.16 1.95 -16.19
C GLY A 16 26.91 1.46 -15.46
N VAL A 17 25.78 1.27 -16.15
CA VAL A 17 24.52 0.83 -15.53
C VAL A 17 24.23 -0.62 -15.87
N HIS A 18 23.82 -1.39 -14.87
CA HIS A 18 23.24 -2.72 -15.06
C HIS A 18 21.80 -2.73 -14.56
N PHE A 19 20.91 -3.40 -15.28
CA PHE A 19 19.51 -3.54 -14.89
C PHE A 19 19.35 -4.67 -13.88
N THR A 20 18.72 -4.37 -12.76
CA THR A 20 18.54 -5.30 -11.62
C THR A 20 17.13 -5.90 -11.59
N ARG A 21 16.15 -5.21 -12.18
CA ARG A 21 14.76 -5.63 -12.30
C ARG A 21 14.19 -5.11 -13.61
N PHE A 22 13.26 -5.86 -14.19
CA PHE A 22 12.56 -5.45 -15.39
C PHE A 22 11.09 -5.85 -15.36
N ALA A 23 10.28 -5.19 -16.18
CA ALA A 23 8.91 -5.55 -16.48
C ALA A 23 8.62 -5.23 -17.95
N ALA A 24 8.00 -6.17 -18.66
CA ALA A 24 7.57 -5.98 -20.04
C ALA A 24 6.06 -5.77 -20.10
N GLY A 25 5.64 -4.71 -20.77
CA GLY A 25 4.24 -4.52 -21.20
C GLY A 25 4.02 -5.12 -22.58
N SER A 26 2.97 -4.70 -23.29
CA SER A 26 2.68 -5.28 -24.61
C SER A 26 3.76 -5.00 -25.65
N TYR A 27 4.28 -3.77 -25.69
CA TYR A 27 5.27 -3.35 -26.69
C TYR A 27 6.35 -2.45 -26.08
N PHE A 28 6.53 -2.47 -24.76
CA PHE A 28 7.48 -1.64 -24.06
C PHE A 28 8.07 -2.37 -22.85
N VAL A 29 9.21 -1.88 -22.36
CA VAL A 29 9.91 -2.43 -21.22
C VAL A 29 10.25 -1.32 -20.23
N LEU A 30 10.19 -1.66 -18.95
CA LEU A 30 10.69 -0.87 -17.84
C LEU A 30 11.84 -1.64 -17.18
N ALA A 31 12.88 -0.94 -16.75
CA ALA A 31 13.99 -1.54 -16.03
C ALA A 31 14.49 -0.63 -14.90
N ALA A 32 14.77 -1.20 -13.73
CA ALA A 32 15.45 -0.50 -12.64
C ALA A 32 16.96 -0.67 -12.79
N GLY A 33 17.67 0.44 -12.91
CA GLY A 33 19.13 0.50 -12.98
C GLY A 33 19.80 0.40 -11.61
N SER A 34 21.04 -0.07 -11.61
CA SER A 34 21.93 -0.13 -10.44
C SER A 34 22.30 1.25 -9.89
N ASP A 35 22.09 2.30 -10.66
CA ASP A 35 22.36 3.69 -10.35
C ASP A 35 21.17 4.40 -9.66
N GLY A 36 20.11 3.65 -9.32
CA GLY A 36 18.91 4.20 -8.71
C GLY A 36 17.99 4.93 -9.70
N ASN A 37 18.22 4.80 -11.00
CA ASN A 37 17.31 5.33 -12.02
C ASN A 37 16.43 4.23 -12.60
N THR A 38 15.34 4.65 -13.24
CA THR A 38 14.47 3.75 -14.02
C THR A 38 14.59 4.11 -15.49
N TYR A 39 14.65 3.08 -16.32
CA TYR A 39 14.83 3.15 -17.75
C TYR A 39 13.65 2.54 -18.46
N SER A 40 13.32 3.07 -19.62
CA SER A 40 12.20 2.59 -20.42
C SER A 40 12.45 2.74 -21.92
N TRP A 41 11.97 1.77 -22.67
CA TRP A 41 12.03 1.73 -24.13
C TRP A 41 10.87 0.93 -24.72
N GLY A 42 10.62 1.11 -26.01
CA GLY A 42 9.55 0.52 -26.80
C GLY A 42 8.49 1.55 -27.19
N TYR A 43 7.25 1.07 -27.32
CA TYR A 43 6.08 1.86 -27.70
C TYR A 43 5.66 2.85 -26.59
N ASN A 44 5.27 4.07 -26.97
CA ASN A 44 4.97 5.18 -26.05
C ASN A 44 3.73 6.01 -26.42
N ASP A 45 2.81 5.50 -27.24
CA ASP A 45 1.66 6.30 -27.70
C ASP A 45 0.71 6.74 -26.57
N CYS A 46 0.78 6.07 -25.42
CA CYS A 46 0.03 6.43 -24.21
C CYS A 46 0.90 7.07 -23.12
N GLY A 47 2.18 7.37 -23.37
CA GLY A 47 3.11 7.87 -22.36
C GLY A 47 3.63 6.81 -21.37
N GLN A 48 3.45 5.52 -21.66
CA GLN A 48 3.85 4.40 -20.77
C GLN A 48 5.36 4.32 -20.46
N LEU A 49 6.20 5.03 -21.20
CA LEU A 49 7.63 5.15 -20.91
C LEU A 49 7.94 6.12 -19.76
N GLY A 50 6.97 6.92 -19.30
CA GLY A 50 7.13 7.75 -18.09
C GLY A 50 8.12 8.90 -18.24
N ARG A 51 8.17 9.48 -19.45
CA ARG A 51 8.96 10.66 -19.82
C ARG A 51 8.39 11.27 -21.09
N THR A 52 8.75 12.52 -21.37
CA THR A 52 8.41 13.16 -22.64
C THR A 52 9.23 12.55 -23.79
N THR A 53 8.58 12.18 -24.89
CA THR A 53 9.22 11.68 -26.12
C THR A 53 8.77 12.46 -27.34
N SER A 54 9.62 12.56 -28.37
CA SER A 54 9.30 13.24 -29.64
C SER A 54 8.43 12.41 -30.60
N GLY A 55 8.17 11.14 -30.28
CA GLY A 55 7.38 10.24 -31.10
C GLY A 55 6.75 9.09 -30.30
N LYS A 56 6.09 8.19 -31.04
CA LYS A 56 5.32 7.05 -30.49
C LYS A 56 6.17 5.86 -30.06
N SER A 57 7.48 5.89 -30.27
CA SER A 57 8.38 4.81 -29.90
C SER A 57 9.78 5.34 -29.65
N ASP A 58 10.50 4.69 -28.74
CA ASP A 58 11.92 4.90 -28.51
C ASP A 58 12.58 3.54 -28.31
N TYR A 59 13.61 3.21 -29.09
CA TYR A 59 14.11 1.83 -29.19
C TYR A 59 15.23 1.53 -28.21
N LEU A 60 15.79 2.56 -27.56
CA LEU A 60 16.93 2.43 -26.66
C LEU A 60 16.51 2.65 -25.20
N PRO A 61 17.09 1.92 -24.24
CA PRO A 61 16.85 2.18 -22.83
C PRO A 61 17.25 3.61 -22.46
N THR A 62 16.25 4.42 -22.14
CA THR A 62 16.43 5.83 -21.81
C THR A 62 15.85 6.11 -20.44
N LYS A 63 16.53 6.96 -19.68
CA LYS A 63 16.14 7.32 -18.32
C LYS A 63 14.76 8.00 -18.30
N MET A 64 13.93 7.61 -17.34
CA MET A 64 12.60 8.15 -17.08
C MET A 64 12.63 9.47 -16.31
N ASP A 65 11.54 10.23 -16.40
CA ASP A 65 11.29 11.45 -15.62
C ASP A 65 10.65 11.07 -14.27
N ALA A 66 11.45 10.48 -13.38
CA ALA A 66 10.98 10.13 -12.03
C ALA A 66 10.65 11.40 -11.21
N PRO A 67 9.67 11.34 -10.29
CA PRO A 67 9.37 12.46 -9.40
C PRO A 67 10.60 12.87 -8.59
N THR A 68 10.76 14.17 -8.36
CA THR A 68 11.89 14.72 -7.63
C THR A 68 12.09 14.03 -6.28
N GLY A 69 13.29 13.49 -6.06
CA GLY A 69 13.65 12.80 -4.80
C GLY A 69 13.14 11.36 -4.68
N ILE A 70 12.49 10.81 -5.70
CA ILE A 70 11.93 9.47 -5.68
C ILE A 70 12.66 8.55 -6.66
N THR A 71 13.12 7.40 -6.16
CA THR A 71 13.64 6.31 -6.98
C THR A 71 12.55 5.26 -7.18
N LEU A 72 12.23 4.90 -8.42
CA LEU A 72 11.25 3.84 -8.72
C LEU A 72 11.96 2.48 -8.80
N THR A 73 11.67 1.59 -7.84
CA THR A 73 12.49 0.39 -7.58
C THR A 73 11.87 -0.92 -8.05
N GLN A 74 10.55 -0.99 -8.19
CA GLN A 74 9.84 -2.24 -8.51
C GLN A 74 8.92 -2.05 -9.72
N PRO A 75 9.47 -1.98 -10.94
CA PRO A 75 8.66 -1.79 -12.13
C PRO A 75 7.67 -2.94 -12.34
N LYS A 76 6.49 -2.58 -12.82
CA LYS A 76 5.41 -3.44 -13.30
C LYS A 76 4.80 -2.76 -14.52
N ALA A 77 4.46 -3.56 -15.52
CA ALA A 77 3.92 -3.06 -16.78
C ALA A 77 2.61 -3.79 -17.08
N GLY A 78 1.59 -3.02 -17.46
CA GLY A 78 0.36 -3.51 -18.06
C GLY A 78 0.41 -3.43 -19.58
N ARG A 79 -0.77 -3.39 -20.22
CA ARG A 79 -0.88 -3.29 -21.69
C ARG A 79 -0.21 -2.02 -22.23
N ASN A 80 -0.70 -0.86 -21.76
CA ASN A 80 -0.25 0.48 -22.15
C ASN A 80 -0.07 1.41 -20.93
N HIS A 81 0.06 0.84 -19.73
CA HIS A 81 0.26 1.59 -18.49
C HIS A 81 1.35 0.94 -17.65
N SER A 82 1.85 1.68 -16.69
CA SER A 82 3.05 1.35 -15.94
C SER A 82 2.85 1.68 -14.47
N LEU A 83 3.50 0.89 -13.63
CA LEU A 83 3.43 0.99 -12.18
C LEU A 83 4.82 0.77 -11.59
N ALA A 84 5.13 1.46 -10.49
CA ALA A 84 6.30 1.15 -9.69
C ALA A 84 6.12 1.53 -8.23
N ILE A 85 6.92 0.91 -7.36
CA ILE A 85 7.05 1.34 -5.96
C ILE A 85 8.22 2.32 -5.86
N GLY A 86 7.95 3.51 -5.32
CA GLY A 86 8.94 4.53 -5.01
C GLY A 86 9.78 4.17 -3.78
N SER A 87 10.93 4.82 -3.62
CA SER A 87 11.79 4.72 -2.44
C SER A 87 11.11 5.18 -1.16
N ASP A 88 10.05 5.98 -1.28
CA ASP A 88 9.17 6.42 -0.19
C ASP A 88 8.08 5.39 0.18
N GLY A 89 8.10 4.21 -0.45
CA GLY A 89 7.14 3.14 -0.24
C GLY A 89 5.77 3.35 -0.89
N ASN A 90 5.57 4.46 -1.62
CA ASN A 90 4.32 4.73 -2.31
C ASN A 90 4.29 4.09 -3.71
N THR A 91 3.08 3.84 -4.21
CA THR A 91 2.89 3.38 -5.59
C THR A 91 2.81 4.59 -6.51
N TYR A 92 3.45 4.49 -7.67
CA TYR A 92 3.41 5.47 -8.76
C TYR A 92 2.86 4.81 -10.02
N SER A 93 2.07 5.54 -10.79
CA SER A 93 1.41 5.08 -12.01
C SER A 93 1.50 6.10 -13.14
N TRP A 94 1.62 5.63 -14.38
CA TRP A 94 1.65 6.46 -15.60
C TRP A 94 1.28 5.62 -16.83
N GLY A 95 1.08 6.30 -17.97
CA GLY A 95 0.65 5.71 -19.23
C GLY A 95 -0.84 5.93 -19.49
N SER A 96 -1.47 4.96 -20.18
CA SER A 96 -2.91 4.97 -20.43
C SER A 96 -3.70 4.97 -19.11
N ASN A 97 -4.71 5.82 -19.07
CA ASN A 97 -5.71 5.93 -18.03
C ASN A 97 -7.12 5.67 -18.59
N ASP A 98 -7.22 4.95 -19.72
CA ASP A 98 -8.51 4.47 -20.21
C ASP A 98 -9.10 3.57 -19.09
N GLN A 99 -10.30 3.88 -18.61
CA GLN A 99 -10.96 3.24 -17.45
C GLN A 99 -10.43 3.63 -16.05
N GLY A 100 -9.63 4.69 -15.92
CA GLY A 100 -9.16 5.14 -14.60
C GLY A 100 -8.11 4.23 -13.95
N ILE A 101 -7.43 3.40 -14.76
CA ILE A 101 -6.52 2.35 -14.32
C ILE A 101 -5.24 2.86 -13.65
N LEU A 102 -4.95 4.15 -13.73
CA LEU A 102 -3.85 4.76 -12.97
C LEU A 102 -4.17 4.91 -11.48
N GLY A 103 -5.44 4.83 -11.07
CA GLY A 103 -5.84 4.87 -9.66
C GLY A 103 -5.50 6.20 -8.96
N ARG A 104 -5.46 7.29 -9.71
CA ARG A 104 -5.25 8.66 -9.21
C ARG A 104 -6.01 9.65 -10.09
N ASP A 105 -6.31 10.81 -9.54
CA ASP A 105 -6.98 11.87 -10.29
C ASP A 105 -6.02 12.48 -11.30
N ILE A 106 -6.38 12.40 -12.58
CA ILE A 106 -5.70 13.08 -13.68
C ILE A 106 -6.72 13.73 -14.61
N SER A 107 -6.34 14.82 -15.27
CA SER A 107 -7.13 15.41 -16.35
C SER A 107 -6.85 14.67 -17.66
N GLY A 108 -7.71 13.73 -18.03
CA GLY A 108 -7.65 13.04 -19.33
C GLY A 108 -7.49 11.52 -19.24
N ASN A 109 -7.24 10.91 -20.39
CA ASN A 109 -7.18 9.46 -20.55
C ASN A 109 -5.75 8.90 -20.57
N GLN A 110 -4.73 9.71 -20.30
CA GLN A 110 -3.34 9.27 -20.19
C GLN A 110 -2.50 10.31 -19.45
N ASP A 111 -1.38 9.87 -18.87
CA ASP A 111 -0.37 10.75 -18.27
C ASP A 111 1.02 10.18 -18.52
N SER A 112 1.89 10.95 -19.18
CA SER A 112 3.26 10.54 -19.49
C SER A 112 4.23 10.68 -18.33
N HIS A 113 3.79 11.19 -17.17
CA HIS A 113 4.63 11.37 -15.99
C HIS A 113 4.23 10.40 -14.88
N PRO A 114 5.19 9.71 -14.25
CA PRO A 114 4.93 8.95 -13.03
C PRO A 114 4.31 9.83 -11.95
N GLY A 115 3.05 9.60 -11.64
CA GLY A 115 2.34 10.29 -10.57
C GLY A 115 2.02 9.35 -9.43
N LYS A 116 2.05 9.87 -8.20
CA LYS A 116 1.74 9.08 -7.01
C LYS A 116 0.29 8.61 -7.06
N VAL A 117 0.10 7.30 -6.95
CA VAL A 117 -1.22 6.69 -6.79
C VAL A 117 -1.76 7.13 -5.44
N ILE A 118 -2.92 7.78 -5.46
CA ILE A 118 -3.62 8.15 -4.24
C ILE A 118 -4.43 6.93 -3.82
N PHE A 119 -3.91 6.17 -2.86
CA PHE A 119 -4.77 5.22 -2.17
C PHE A 119 -5.86 6.02 -1.46
N PRO A 120 -7.14 5.61 -1.59
CA PRO A 120 -8.24 6.37 -1.05
C PRO A 120 -8.12 6.35 0.48
N GLY A 121 -7.58 7.41 1.08
CA GLY A 121 -7.86 7.80 2.45
C GLY A 121 -7.06 7.17 3.60
N VAL A 122 -6.98 7.96 4.66
CA VAL A 122 -6.73 7.48 6.03
C VAL A 122 -7.97 6.71 6.47
N GLY A 123 -7.80 5.45 6.87
CA GLY A 123 -8.88 4.71 7.53
C GLY A 123 -9.15 5.33 8.90
N ILE A 124 -10.34 5.91 9.10
CA ILE A 124 -10.73 6.54 10.37
C ILE A 124 -11.57 5.55 11.16
N PRO A 125 -11.11 5.06 12.32
CA PRO A 125 -11.92 4.22 13.18
C PRO A 125 -13.05 5.08 13.77
N LYS A 126 -14.27 4.56 13.71
CA LYS A 126 -15.48 5.22 14.22
C LYS A 126 -15.97 4.62 15.52
N LEU A 127 -15.79 3.31 15.71
CA LEU A 127 -16.24 2.62 16.91
C LEU A 127 -15.43 1.34 17.12
N VAL A 128 -14.94 1.12 18.34
CA VAL A 128 -14.16 -0.08 18.72
C VAL A 128 -14.92 -0.85 19.78
N GLN A 129 -15.03 -2.17 19.61
CA GLN A 129 -15.75 -3.07 20.52
C GLN A 129 -14.86 -4.24 20.92
N PHE A 130 -14.89 -4.63 22.20
CA PHE A 130 -14.13 -5.75 22.76
C PHE A 130 -15.10 -6.88 23.11
N GLY A 131 -15.04 -8.00 22.39
CA GLY A 131 -16.00 -9.10 22.59
C GLY A 131 -17.44 -8.62 22.43
N ASN A 132 -18.27 -8.78 23.47
CA ASN A 132 -19.66 -8.33 23.51
C ASN A 132 -19.89 -7.00 24.27
N THR A 133 -18.85 -6.21 24.54
CA THR A 133 -19.02 -4.92 25.22
C THR A 133 -19.78 -3.91 24.38
N SER A 134 -20.21 -2.79 25.00
CA SER A 134 -20.58 -1.59 24.26
C SER A 134 -19.40 -1.08 23.42
N GLY A 135 -19.71 -0.46 22.28
CA GLY A 135 -18.71 0.19 21.44
C GLY A 135 -18.18 1.48 22.06
N ILE A 136 -16.91 1.77 21.79
CA ILE A 136 -16.17 2.92 22.32
C ILE A 136 -15.69 3.78 21.16
N TYR A 137 -15.91 5.09 21.24
CA TYR A 137 -15.42 6.06 20.27
C TYR A 137 -13.93 6.32 20.50
N PRO A 138 -13.06 6.06 19.51
CA PRO A 138 -11.62 6.31 19.64
C PRO A 138 -11.31 7.81 19.67
N THR A 139 -10.29 8.20 20.44
CA THR A 139 -9.74 9.56 20.42
C THR A 139 -8.61 9.63 19.41
N ASP A 140 -8.63 10.64 18.53
CA ASP A 140 -7.55 10.90 17.56
C ASP A 140 -6.35 11.54 18.26
N ASN A 141 -5.15 11.01 18.01
CA ASN A 141 -3.90 11.55 18.56
C ASN A 141 -3.24 12.56 17.60
N ASN A 142 -3.83 12.83 16.43
CA ASN A 142 -3.32 13.70 15.36
C ASN A 142 -1.98 13.25 14.74
N ASP A 143 -1.62 11.98 14.88
CA ASP A 143 -0.40 11.37 14.35
C ASP A 143 -0.68 10.13 13.48
N GLY A 144 -1.95 9.92 13.09
CA GLY A 144 -2.40 8.72 12.41
C GLY A 144 -2.60 7.52 13.34
N THR A 145 -2.67 7.74 14.65
CA THR A 145 -3.08 6.75 15.63
C THR A 145 -4.31 7.18 16.41
N TRP A 146 -5.05 6.21 16.93
CA TRP A 146 -6.19 6.44 17.82
C TRP A 146 -6.04 5.69 19.12
N LYS A 147 -6.51 6.33 20.19
CA LYS A 147 -6.52 5.83 21.55
C LYS A 147 -7.91 5.32 21.91
N VAL A 148 -7.96 4.14 22.55
CA VAL A 148 -9.17 3.60 23.18
C VAL A 148 -8.81 3.02 24.56
N THR A 149 -9.69 3.22 25.53
CA THR A 149 -9.59 2.63 26.86
C THR A 149 -10.37 1.32 26.88
N THR A 150 -9.74 0.22 27.26
CA THR A 150 -10.41 -1.08 27.30
C THR A 150 -11.49 -1.10 28.39
N PRO A 151 -12.72 -1.56 28.11
CA PRO A 151 -13.77 -1.69 29.11
C PRO A 151 -13.47 -2.89 30.04
N PRO A 152 -14.08 -2.94 31.24
CA PRO A 152 -14.05 -4.14 32.08
C PRO A 152 -14.60 -5.36 31.32
N TYR A 153 -13.90 -6.48 31.41
CA TYR A 153 -14.29 -7.74 30.78
C TYR A 153 -13.76 -8.93 31.59
N THR A 154 -14.36 -10.10 31.42
CA THR A 154 -13.88 -11.33 32.05
C THR A 154 -12.51 -11.75 31.49
N PRO A 155 -11.63 -12.37 32.29
CA PRO A 155 -10.35 -12.86 31.78
C PRO A 155 -10.51 -13.82 30.60
N GLY A 156 -9.68 -13.65 29.57
CA GLY A 156 -9.72 -14.43 28.34
C GLY A 156 -9.44 -13.61 27.08
N PRO A 157 -9.17 -14.29 25.94
CA PRO A 157 -9.02 -13.62 24.66
C PRO A 157 -10.39 -13.15 24.14
N VAL A 158 -10.45 -11.94 23.60
CA VAL A 158 -11.63 -11.39 22.93
C VAL A 158 -11.29 -10.80 21.57
N THR A 159 -12.19 -10.95 20.62
CA THR A 159 -12.09 -10.26 19.32
C THR A 159 -12.27 -8.77 19.51
N VAL A 160 -11.40 -7.98 18.89
CA VAL A 160 -11.54 -6.52 18.78
C VAL A 160 -12.18 -6.22 17.43
N THR A 161 -13.39 -5.67 17.46
CA THR A 161 -14.14 -5.27 16.27
C THR A 161 -14.01 -3.76 16.08
N ILE A 162 -13.45 -3.34 14.95
CA ILE A 162 -13.27 -1.92 14.60
C ILE A 162 -14.20 -1.58 13.45
N ASN A 163 -15.21 -0.76 13.72
CA ASN A 163 -15.99 -0.09 12.68
C ASN A 163 -15.22 1.14 12.22
N TRP A 164 -15.08 1.33 10.91
CA TRP A 164 -14.24 2.37 10.35
C TRP A 164 -14.80 2.89 9.03
N THR A 165 -14.34 4.08 8.65
CA THR A 165 -14.65 4.69 7.35
C THR A 165 -13.38 4.88 6.55
N LEU A 166 -13.50 4.76 5.24
CA LEU A 166 -12.48 5.12 4.27
C LEU A 166 -13.00 6.27 3.44
N ASN A 167 -12.33 7.42 3.46
CA ASN A 167 -12.84 8.65 2.81
C ASN A 167 -14.28 9.00 3.20
N GLY A 168 -14.64 8.82 4.48
CA GLY A 168 -16.01 9.05 4.97
C GLY A 168 -17.02 7.94 4.64
N VAL A 169 -16.67 6.97 3.79
CA VAL A 169 -17.55 5.84 3.44
C VAL A 169 -17.36 4.69 4.43
N LYS A 170 -18.45 4.21 5.04
CA LYS A 170 -18.45 3.07 5.98
C LYS A 170 -17.92 1.81 5.31
N GLN A 171 -17.01 1.12 5.99
CA GLN A 171 -16.41 -0.14 5.53
C GLN A 171 -16.93 -1.34 6.34
N LEU A 172 -16.65 -2.55 5.85
CA LEU A 172 -16.86 -3.76 6.64
C LEU A 172 -15.99 -3.72 7.91
N PRO A 173 -16.53 -4.05 9.10
CA PRO A 173 -15.77 -4.03 10.34
C PRO A 173 -14.50 -4.87 10.25
N ASP A 174 -13.41 -4.40 10.86
CA ASP A 174 -12.19 -5.18 11.04
C ASP A 174 -12.28 -5.99 12.33
N THR A 175 -12.20 -7.31 12.22
CA THR A 175 -12.26 -8.30 13.30
C THR A 175 -10.96 -9.10 13.42
N SER A 176 -9.89 -8.65 12.76
CA SER A 176 -8.63 -9.41 12.66
C SER A 176 -7.73 -9.34 13.91
N ASN A 177 -8.09 -8.52 14.89
CA ASN A 177 -7.31 -8.32 16.11
C ASN A 177 -7.99 -8.99 17.31
N THR A 178 -7.18 -9.44 18.26
CA THR A 178 -7.63 -10.04 19.53
C THR A 178 -6.95 -9.30 20.68
N TYR A 179 -7.67 -9.09 21.78
CA TYR A 179 -7.14 -8.55 23.02
C TYR A 179 -7.24 -9.59 24.12
N LEU A 180 -6.19 -9.75 24.93
CA LEU A 180 -6.17 -10.71 26.02
C LEU A 180 -6.41 -10.00 27.36
N TYR A 181 -7.56 -10.27 27.98
CA TYR A 181 -7.83 -9.85 29.35
C TYR A 181 -7.15 -10.82 30.32
N THR A 182 -6.25 -10.33 31.15
CA THR A 182 -5.57 -11.12 32.18
C THR A 182 -6.19 -10.88 33.55
N SER A 183 -6.34 -11.93 34.34
CA SER A 183 -6.64 -11.79 35.77
C SER A 183 -5.47 -11.11 36.47
N ILE A 184 -5.74 -10.05 37.24
CA ILE A 184 -4.77 -9.58 38.23
C ILE A 184 -4.79 -10.60 39.37
N SER A 185 -3.62 -11.12 39.75
CA SER A 185 -3.50 -12.04 40.88
C SER A 185 -4.09 -11.42 42.14
N VAL A 186 -4.99 -12.15 42.79
CA VAL A 186 -5.67 -11.76 44.03
C VAL A 186 -4.65 -11.70 45.17
N LEU A 187 -4.69 -10.66 46.02
CA LEU A 187 -3.97 -10.64 47.31
C LEU A 187 -4.45 -11.82 48.18
N PRO A 188 -3.56 -12.58 48.85
CA PRO A 188 -3.98 -13.67 49.71
C PRO A 188 -4.69 -13.13 50.95
N ARG A 189 -6.00 -13.40 51.05
CA ARG A 189 -6.86 -13.38 52.25
C ARG A 189 -6.76 -12.13 53.15
N ALA A 190 -7.62 -11.15 52.90
CA ALA A 190 -8.27 -10.39 53.98
C ALA A 190 -9.73 -10.87 54.05
N GLY A 191 -10.19 -11.29 55.24
CA GLY A 191 -11.47 -11.97 55.44
C GLY A 191 -12.69 -11.15 55.03
N GLY A 192 -13.71 -11.85 54.51
CA GLY A 192 -15.04 -11.31 54.22
C GLY A 192 -15.25 -10.94 52.75
N ALA A 193 -15.90 -11.82 51.99
CA ALA A 193 -16.41 -11.62 50.63
C ALA A 193 -15.46 -10.88 49.66
N GLY A 194 -14.57 -11.63 49.01
CA GLY A 194 -13.70 -11.10 47.95
C GLY A 194 -14.49 -10.55 46.77
N ILE A 195 -14.55 -9.23 46.64
CA ILE A 195 -15.02 -8.53 45.45
C ILE A 195 -14.00 -8.78 44.34
N PHE A 196 -14.40 -9.50 43.29
CA PHE A 196 -13.63 -9.54 42.04
C PHE A 196 -13.72 -8.17 41.37
N LEU A 197 -12.62 -7.42 41.37
CA LEU A 197 -12.43 -6.23 40.53
C LEU A 197 -11.62 -6.65 39.28
N PRO A 198 -12.25 -6.96 38.13
CA PRO A 198 -11.51 -7.14 36.90
C PRO A 198 -11.27 -5.74 36.30
N LEU A 199 -10.18 -5.07 36.66
CA LEU A 199 -9.77 -3.84 35.98
C LEU A 199 -8.29 -3.91 35.56
N ALA A 200 -8.03 -4.66 34.48
CA ALA A 200 -6.88 -4.36 33.64
C ALA A 200 -7.33 -3.30 32.64
N VAL A 201 -7.28 -2.02 33.04
CA VAL A 201 -7.47 -0.89 32.11
C VAL A 201 -6.18 -0.77 31.31
N GLY A 202 -6.20 -1.29 30.09
CA GLY A 202 -5.10 -1.19 29.13
C GLY A 202 -5.34 -0.06 28.15
N LEU A 203 -4.27 0.64 27.78
CA LEU A 203 -4.27 1.56 26.64
C LEU A 203 -3.94 0.78 25.36
N LEU A 204 -4.86 0.73 24.41
CA LEU A 204 -4.58 0.21 23.07
C LEU A 204 -4.34 1.38 22.11
N ILE A 205 -3.17 1.37 21.45
CA ILE A 205 -2.84 2.29 20.36
C ILE A 205 -3.19 1.59 19.03
N ILE A 206 -4.11 2.18 18.28
CA ILE A 206 -4.52 1.70 16.96
C ILE A 206 -3.82 2.54 15.91
N THR A 207 -2.97 1.95 15.07
CA THR A 207 -2.30 2.64 13.96
C THR A 207 -3.17 2.62 12.69
N ALA A 208 -3.20 3.71 11.91
CA ALA A 208 -3.96 3.88 10.64
C ALA A 208 -3.67 2.91 9.50
N THR A 209 -2.78 1.95 9.71
CA THR A 209 -2.42 0.90 8.75
C THR A 209 -3.55 -0.11 8.48
N MET A 210 -4.81 0.20 8.84
CA MET A 210 -5.98 -0.66 8.70
C MET A 210 -6.31 -1.00 7.24
N ALA A 211 -6.08 -0.07 6.30
CA ALA A 211 -6.31 -0.32 4.87
C ALA A 211 -5.25 -1.22 4.22
N ALA A 212 -3.98 -1.11 4.65
CA ALA A 212 -2.87 -1.88 4.05
C ALA A 212 -2.81 -3.34 4.55
N ARG A 213 -3.32 -3.63 5.76
CA ARG A 213 -3.20 -4.96 6.37
C ARG A 213 -4.13 -6.01 5.76
N ARG A 214 -5.35 -5.62 5.34
CA ARG A 214 -6.31 -6.53 4.67
C ARG A 214 -5.91 -6.85 3.22
N LEU A 215 -5.40 -5.88 2.47
CA LEU A 215 -4.93 -6.10 1.10
C LEU A 215 -3.68 -6.99 1.03
N ARG A 216 -2.80 -6.97 2.04
CA ARG A 216 -1.65 -7.88 2.13
C ARG A 216 -2.03 -9.32 2.49
N LYS A 217 -2.98 -9.54 3.41
CA LYS A 217 -3.40 -10.91 3.80
C LYS A 217 -4.22 -11.63 2.72
N ALA A 218 -5.04 -10.91 1.95
CA ALA A 218 -5.79 -11.52 0.85
C ALA A 218 -4.88 -12.04 -0.29
N LYS A 219 -3.64 -11.54 -0.39
CA LYS A 219 -2.66 -11.96 -1.41
C LYS A 219 -1.70 -13.06 -0.94
N SER A 220 -1.59 -13.34 0.36
CA SER A 220 -0.74 -14.42 0.88
C SER A 220 -1.49 -15.74 1.13
N LEU A 221 -2.80 -15.78 0.86
CA LEU A 221 -3.63 -16.98 1.00
C LEU A 221 -4.01 -17.63 -0.35
N ASN A 222 -3.52 -17.07 -1.46
CA ASN A 222 -3.73 -17.58 -2.83
C ASN A 222 -2.40 -17.81 -3.58
N GLN A 223 -1.33 -18.19 -2.86
CA GLN A 223 -0.11 -18.76 -3.47
C GLN A 223 0.14 -20.14 -2.89
#